data_AF-A0A522Z0R9-F1
#
_entry.id   AF-A0A522Z0R9-F1
#
_cell.length_a   1.000
_cell.length_b   1.000
_cell.length_c   1.000
_cell.angle_alpha   90.00
_cell.angle_beta   90.00
_cell.angle_gamma   90.00
#
_symmetry.space_group_name_H-M   'P 1'
#
loop_
_entity.id
_entity.type
_entity.pdbx_description
1 polymer ?
#
loop_
_entity_poly.entity_id
_entity_poly.type
_entity_poly.pdbx_seq_one_letter_code
_entity_poly.pdbx_strand_id
1 'polypeptide(L)'
;MTELPLRNVVYEKIKSATSITDEALTKSLVKSGIILPEDRFNKILLDLEILGLVRVSWLTKDTRRVEAIVPEVEEDEYEKQNRETMEKDYEASFPGVEEEN
;
A
#
# COMPACT_ATOMS: atom_id res chain seq x y z
N MET A 1 8.81 -16.03 14.25
CA MET A 1 8.45 -14.78 13.56
C MET A 1 8.22 -15.15 12.11
N THR A 2 7.02 -14.88 11.59
CA THR A 2 6.60 -15.28 10.24
C THR A 2 7.52 -14.65 9.19
N GLU A 3 8.17 -15.47 8.37
CA GLU A 3 8.89 -15.02 7.19
C GLU A 3 7.87 -14.35 6.25
N LEU A 4 7.84 -13.02 6.24
CA LEU A 4 7.11 -12.29 5.21
C LEU A 4 7.80 -12.61 3.87
N PRO A 5 7.06 -13.04 2.84
CA PRO A 5 7.63 -13.25 1.52
C PRO A 5 8.38 -11.99 1.08
N LEU A 6 9.60 -12.15 0.56
CA LEU A 6 10.46 -11.05 0.12
C LEU A 6 9.74 -10.04 -0.78
N ARG A 7 8.82 -10.52 -1.62
CA ARG A 7 7.92 -9.71 -2.46
C ARG A 7 7.10 -8.70 -1.65
N ASN A 8 6.60 -9.09 -0.48
CA ASN A 8 5.81 -8.21 0.39
C ASN A 8 6.68 -7.10 0.95
N VAL A 9 7.90 -7.41 1.38
CA VAL A 9 8.84 -6.39 1.89
C VAL A 9 9.19 -5.35 0.81
N VAL A 10 9.38 -5.81 -0.44
CA VAL A 10 9.61 -4.92 -1.59
C VAL A 10 8.37 -4.06 -1.85
N TYR A 11 7.19 -4.66 -1.87
CA TYR A 11 5.94 -3.93 -2.09
C TYR A 11 5.69 -2.87 -1.01
N GLU A 12 5.86 -3.20 0.28
CA GLU A 12 5.69 -2.25 1.38
C GLU A 12 6.63 -1.05 1.26
N LYS A 13 7.89 -1.26 0.82
CA LYS A 13 8.81 -0.16 0.54
C LYS A 13 8.31 0.74 -0.60
N ILE A 14 7.83 0.16 -1.69
CA ILE A 14 7.28 0.92 -2.82
C ILE A 14 6.02 1.69 -2.38
N LYS A 15 5.11 1.03 -1.67
CA LYS A 15 3.88 1.61 -1.13
C LYS A 15 4.17 2.78 -0.18
N SER A 16 5.13 2.62 0.73
CA SER A 16 5.52 3.68 1.66
C SER A 16 6.12 4.91 0.98
N ALA A 17 6.75 4.74 -0.18
CA ALA A 17 7.32 5.84 -0.96
C ALA A 17 6.34 6.44 -1.97
N THR A 18 5.23 5.75 -2.27
CA THR A 18 4.27 5.99 -3.37
C THR A 18 4.90 5.86 -4.77
N SER A 19 6.05 6.49 -5.00
CA SER A 19 6.82 6.50 -6.24
C SER A 19 8.31 6.49 -5.91
N ILE A 20 9.08 5.56 -6.50
CA ILE A 20 10.51 5.39 -6.25
C ILE A 20 11.24 4.93 -7.49
N THR A 21 12.52 5.29 -7.65
CA THR A 21 13.36 4.70 -8.72
C THR A 21 13.85 3.32 -8.34
N ASP A 22 14.10 2.45 -9.32
CA ASP A 22 14.66 1.12 -9.09
C ASP A 22 16.02 1.15 -8.37
N GLU A 23 16.87 2.12 -8.69
CA GLU A 23 18.11 2.37 -7.94
C GLU A 23 17.87 2.73 -6.47
N ALA A 24 16.94 3.65 -6.21
CA ALA A 24 16.64 4.09 -4.84
C ALA A 24 15.97 2.97 -4.03
N LEU A 25 15.14 2.17 -4.66
CA LEU A 25 14.53 0.98 -4.06
C LEU A 25 15.59 -0.05 -3.69
N THR A 26 16.54 -0.34 -4.58
CA THR A 26 17.66 -1.24 -4.33
C THR A 26 18.50 -0.74 -3.15
N LYS A 27 18.86 0.56 -3.14
CA LYS A 27 19.59 1.19 -2.01
C LYS A 27 18.80 1.09 -0.69
N SER A 28 17.47 1.26 -0.73
CA SER A 28 16.60 1.11 0.44
C SER A 28 16.53 -0.32 0.96
N LEU A 29 16.54 -1.32 0.08
CA LEU A 29 16.60 -2.74 0.45
C LEU A 29 17.93 -3.10 1.11
N VAL A 30 19.05 -2.64 0.54
CA VAL A 30 20.40 -2.85 1.10
C VAL A 30 20.52 -2.25 2.50
N LYS A 31 19.98 -1.03 2.71
CA LYS A 31 19.93 -0.39 4.05
C LYS A 31 19.15 -1.22 5.08
N SER A 32 18.17 -2.01 4.63
CA SER A 32 17.41 -2.93 5.48
C SER A 32 18.04 -4.32 5.60
N GLY A 33 19.28 -4.50 5.13
CA GLY A 33 20.01 -5.78 5.18
C GLY A 33 19.61 -6.78 4.09
N ILE A 34 18.83 -6.35 3.09
CA ILE A 34 18.32 -7.21 2.02
C ILE A 34 19.14 -6.94 0.75
N ILE A 35 19.97 -7.90 0.37
CA ILE A 35 20.75 -7.86 -0.87
C ILE A 35 20.10 -8.82 -1.86
N LEU A 36 19.64 -8.28 -2.99
CA LEU A 36 18.99 -9.07 -4.04
C LEU A 36 19.83 -9.07 -5.31
N PRO A 37 20.05 -10.25 -5.92
CA PRO A 37 20.47 -10.36 -7.30
C PRO A 37 19.50 -9.61 -8.23
N GLU A 38 20.03 -9.02 -9.30
CA GLU A 38 19.25 -8.20 -10.24
C GLU A 38 18.13 -8.98 -10.93
N ASP A 39 18.39 -10.24 -11.31
CA ASP A 39 17.41 -11.15 -11.90
C ASP A 39 16.22 -11.40 -10.94
N ARG A 40 16.51 -11.62 -9.65
CA ARG A 40 15.51 -11.81 -8.61
C ARG A 40 14.72 -10.54 -8.35
N PHE A 41 15.38 -9.39 -8.31
CA PHE A 41 14.73 -8.09 -8.16
C PHE A 41 13.77 -7.79 -9.31
N ASN A 42 14.22 -7.99 -10.55
CA ASN A 42 13.41 -7.82 -11.75
C ASN A 42 12.21 -8.77 -11.78
N LYS A 43 12.39 -10.03 -11.36
CA LYS A 43 11.27 -10.98 -11.23
C LYS A 43 10.22 -10.52 -10.21
N ILE A 44 10.66 -9.98 -9.07
CA ILE A 44 9.73 -9.46 -8.05
C ILE A 44 8.94 -8.27 -8.60
N LEU A 45 9.59 -7.33 -9.29
CA LEU A 45 8.89 -6.20 -9.90
C LEU A 45 7.88 -6.67 -10.95
N LEU A 46 8.25 -7.63 -11.79
CA LEU A 46 7.35 -8.23 -12.77
C LEU A 46 6.14 -8.92 -12.11
N ASP A 47 6.38 -9.72 -11.06
CA ASP A 47 5.32 -10.37 -10.30
C ASP A 47 4.34 -9.35 -9.71
N LEU A 48 4.86 -8.25 -9.14
CA LEU A 48 4.03 -7.18 -8.57
C LEU A 48 3.25 -6.41 -9.63
N GLU A 49 3.84 -6.21 -10.80
CA GLU A 49 3.18 -5.54 -11.94
C GLU A 49 2.06 -6.41 -12.53
N ILE A 50 2.29 -7.72 -12.70
CA ILE A 50 1.26 -8.69 -13.13
C ILE A 50 0.09 -8.75 -12.14
N LEU A 51 0.37 -8.64 -10.84
CA LEU A 51 -0.64 -8.58 -9.79
C LEU A 51 -1.39 -7.23 -9.74
N GLY A 52 -0.99 -6.24 -10.53
CA GLY A 52 -1.60 -4.91 -10.53
C GLY A 52 -1.32 -4.10 -9.27
N LEU A 53 -0.26 -4.45 -8.53
CA LEU A 53 0.12 -3.76 -7.29
C LEU A 53 1.05 -2.58 -7.54
N VAL A 54 1.80 -2.60 -8.63
CA VAL A 54 2.73 -1.53 -9.01
C VAL A 54 2.67 -1.27 -10.50
N ARG A 55 3.11 -0.09 -10.90
CA ARG A 55 3.38 0.27 -12.30
C ARG A 55 4.86 0.55 -12.47
N VAL A 56 5.49 -0.04 -13.49
CA VAL A 56 6.88 0.23 -13.85
C VAL A 56 6.92 1.06 -15.13
N SER A 57 7.71 2.13 -15.16
CA SER A 57 7.90 2.98 -16.34
C SER A 57 9.35 3.40 -16.52
N TRP A 58 9.78 3.60 -17.77
CA TRP A 58 11.09 4.16 -18.05
C TRP A 58 11.09 5.67 -17.73
N LEU A 59 11.98 6.09 -16.84
CA LEU A 59 12.24 7.51 -16.59
C LEU A 59 13.33 8.03 -17.54
N THR A 60 14.36 7.21 -17.76
CA THR A 60 15.44 7.41 -18.74
C THR A 60 15.76 6.07 -19.41
N LYS A 61 16.80 6.01 -20.25
CA LYS A 61 17.24 4.73 -20.85
C LYS A 61 17.70 3.70 -19.81
N ASP A 62 18.21 4.16 -18.67
CA ASP A 62 18.90 3.33 -17.69
C ASP A 62 18.21 3.35 -16.31
N THR A 63 17.17 4.18 -16.13
CA THR A 63 16.47 4.32 -14.85
C THR A 63 14.97 4.08 -15.01
N ARG A 64 14.41 3.25 -14.13
CA ARG A 64 12.96 2.98 -14.09
C ARG A 64 12.33 3.63 -12.87
N ARG A 65 11.11 4.12 -13.03
CA ARG A 65 10.23 4.54 -11.95
C ARG A 65 9.23 3.44 -11.64
N VAL A 66 9.08 3.14 -10.36
CA VAL A 66 8.18 2.13 -9.81
C VAL A 66 7.19 2.84 -8.90
N GLU A 67 5.90 2.71 -9.19
CA GLU A 67 4.83 3.42 -8.51
C GLU A 67 3.86 2.42 -7.91
N ALA A 68 3.48 2.58 -6.64
CA ALA A 68 2.47 1.74 -6.03
C ALA A 68 1.10 2.10 -6.58
N ILE A 69 0.34 1.08 -6.97
CA ILE A 69 -1.09 1.21 -7.25
C ILE A 69 -1.78 1.00 -5.91
N VAL A 70 -2.19 2.10 -5.29
CA VAL A 70 -3.09 2.05 -4.14
C VAL A 70 -4.50 2.08 -4.74
N PRO A 71 -5.26 0.97 -4.70
CA PRO A 71 -6.66 1.06 -5.04
C PRO A 71 -7.27 2.09 -4.11
N GLU A 72 -7.91 3.12 -4.66
CA GLU A 72 -8.88 3.88 -3.88
C GLU A 72 -9.84 2.84 -3.33
N VAL A 73 -9.92 2.74 -2.00
CA VAL A 73 -11.03 2.02 -1.40
C VAL A 73 -12.24 2.83 -1.85
N GLU A 74 -12.94 2.36 -2.88
CA GLU A 74 -14.34 2.74 -3.05
C GLU A 74 -14.99 2.30 -1.74
N GLU A 75 -15.08 3.21 -0.78
CA GLU A 75 -15.99 3.03 0.34
C GLU A 75 -17.36 2.91 -0.31
N ASP A 76 -17.86 1.68 -0.37
CA ASP A 76 -19.17 1.39 -0.92
C ASP A 76 -20.17 2.32 -0.20
N GLU A 77 -20.90 3.16 -0.93
CA GLU A 77 -21.76 4.19 -0.34
C GLU A 77 -22.74 3.56 0.68
N TYR A 78 -23.10 2.28 0.45
CA TYR A 78 -23.90 1.47 1.36
C TYR A 78 -23.19 1.12 2.68
N GLU A 79 -21.90 0.83 2.69
CA GLU A 79 -21.14 0.58 3.93
C GLU A 79 -21.07 1.84 4.79
N LYS A 80 -20.88 3.01 4.15
CA LYS A 80 -20.89 4.30 4.85
C LYS A 80 -22.28 4.61 5.41
N GLN A 81 -23.32 4.46 4.61
CA GLN A 81 -24.70 4.69 5.04
C GLN A 81 -25.12 3.74 6.16
N ASN A 82 -24.71 2.47 6.10
CA ASN A 82 -24.98 1.50 7.15
C ASN A 82 -24.27 1.88 8.46
N ARG A 83 -22.99 2.30 8.39
CA ARG A 83 -22.25 2.77 9.57
C ARG A 83 -22.90 4.00 10.20
N GLU A 84 -23.24 5.01 9.39
CA GLU A 84 -23.90 6.23 9.88
C GLU A 84 -25.28 5.94 10.49
N THR A 85 -26.03 4.99 9.93
CA THR A 85 -27.34 4.59 10.48
C THR A 85 -27.17 3.86 11.80
N MET A 86 -26.18 2.96 11.91
CA MET A 86 -25.86 2.25 13.15
C MET A 86 -25.38 3.18 14.26
N GLU A 87 -24.56 4.19 13.93
CA GLU A 87 -24.10 5.20 14.89
C GLU A 87 -25.28 6.04 15.42
N LYS A 88 -26.19 6.49 14.53
CA LYS A 88 -27.40 7.21 14.93
C LYS A 88 -28.33 6.37 15.81
N ASP A 89 -28.55 5.11 15.47
CA ASP A 89 -29.39 4.20 16.27
C ASP A 89 -28.75 3.91 17.63
N TYR A 90 -27.42 3.82 17.69
CA TYR A 90 -26.67 3.67 18.95
C TYR A 90 -26.78 4.92 19.82
N GLU A 91 -26.57 6.12 19.27
CA GLU A 91 -26.76 7.39 19.98
C GLU A 91 -28.19 7.57 20.47
N ALA A 92 -29.19 7.25 19.63
CA ALA A 92 -30.61 7.32 20.00
C ALA A 92 -31.01 6.29 21.07
N SER A 93 -30.22 5.23 21.25
CA SER A 93 -30.43 4.23 22.31
C SER A 93 -29.97 4.71 23.70
N PHE A 94 -29.33 5.87 23.80
CA PHE A 94 -28.97 6.53 25.05
C PHE A 94 -29.72 7.87 25.26
N PRO A 95 -31.05 7.84 25.49
CA PRO A 95 -31.83 9.03 25.80
C PRO A 95 -31.51 9.48 27.23
N GLY A 96 -30.51 10.32 27.40
CA GLY A 96 -30.14 10.86 28.72
C GLY A 96 -28.81 11.61 28.81
N VAL A 97 -28.05 11.77 27.71
CA VAL A 97 -26.89 12.67 27.68
C VAL A 97 -27.30 13.96 26.98
N GLU A 98 -28.21 14.70 27.61
CA GLU A 98 -28.25 16.14 27.35
C GLU A 98 -26.94 16.70 27.89
N GLU A 99 -26.22 17.47 27.06
CA GLU A 99 -25.01 18.20 27.47
C GLU A 99 -25.36 19.10 28.68
N GLU A 100 -25.07 18.63 29.89
CA GLU A 100 -24.95 19.51 31.05
C GLU A 100 -23.75 20.43 30.78
N ASN A 101 -24.07 21.69 30.46
CA ASN A 101 -23.13 22.81 30.29
C ASN A 101 -22.17 22.98 31.49
#